data_AF-A0A8J3TWS4-F1
#
_entry.id   AF-A0A8J3TWS4-F1
#
_cell.length_a   1.000
_cell.length_b   1.000
_cell.length_c   1.000
_cell.angle_alpha   90.00
_cell.angle_beta   90.00
_cell.angle_gamma   90.00
#
_symmetry.space_group_name_H-M   'P 1'
#
loop_
_entity.id
_entity.type
_entity.pdbx_description
1 polymer ?
#
loop_
_entity_poly.entity_id
_entity_poly.type
_entity_poly.pdbx_seq_one_letter_code
_entity_poly.pdbx_strand_id
1 'polypeptide(L)'
;MDAVHMRRLASRPGGDQMPAQPQPLDHTFTAPIGVDVKGETWSCVAMPDSVEFFGTGRSVKVAATIDGQPITAAFMPTGAGGHMLSINAALRKRLGKGIGDEVTVHIEQRLS
;
A
#
# COMPACT_ATOMS: atom_id res chain seq x y z
N MET A 1 -27.50 15.63 -52.56
CA MET A 1 -26.31 16.49 -52.78
C MET A 1 -25.76 16.82 -51.40
N ASP A 2 -24.67 16.13 -51.09
CA ASP A 2 -24.12 15.82 -49.78
C ASP A 2 -23.60 17.02 -48.98
N ALA A 3 -23.91 17.03 -47.67
CA ALA A 3 -23.28 17.88 -46.68
C ALA A 3 -22.08 17.15 -46.05
N VAL A 4 -20.92 17.26 -46.68
CA VAL A 4 -19.63 16.72 -46.19
C VAL A 4 -18.85 17.83 -45.47
N HIS A 5 -18.90 17.84 -44.12
CA HIS A 5 -17.72 17.92 -43.21
C HIS A 5 -18.17 18.18 -41.76
N MET A 6 -18.58 17.13 -41.06
CA MET A 6 -18.58 17.12 -39.59
C MET A 6 -17.13 16.98 -39.12
N ARG A 7 -16.55 18.09 -38.69
CA ARG A 7 -15.25 18.11 -38.00
C ARG A 7 -15.51 17.74 -36.55
N ARG A 8 -15.17 16.50 -36.17
CA ARG A 8 -15.14 16.02 -34.78
C ARG A 8 -14.28 16.97 -33.94
N LEU A 9 -14.89 17.78 -33.08
CA LEU A 9 -14.29 18.12 -31.80
C LEU A 9 -14.72 17.04 -30.81
N ALA A 10 -13.84 16.06 -30.59
CA ALA A 10 -13.93 15.24 -29.40
C ALA A 10 -13.64 16.15 -28.19
N SER A 11 -14.69 16.48 -27.46
CA SER A 11 -14.60 17.08 -26.13
C SER A 11 -13.69 16.23 -25.26
N ARG A 12 -12.71 16.86 -24.63
CA ARG A 12 -11.88 16.25 -23.58
C ARG A 12 -12.79 15.80 -22.43
N PRO A 13 -12.82 14.53 -22.01
CA PRO A 13 -13.33 14.22 -20.70
C PRO A 13 -12.25 14.61 -19.67
N GLY A 14 -12.63 15.51 -18.76
CA GLY A 14 -11.85 15.83 -17.56
C GLY A 14 -11.63 14.59 -16.70
N GLY A 15 -10.61 14.67 -15.84
CA GLY A 15 -10.15 13.60 -14.97
C GLY A 15 -11.25 13.07 -14.06
N ASP A 16 -11.87 11.97 -14.49
CA ASP A 16 -12.56 11.03 -13.62
C ASP A 16 -11.49 10.05 -13.13
N GLN A 17 -10.93 10.32 -11.94
CA GLN A 17 -10.11 9.33 -11.27
C GLN A 17 -11.07 8.25 -10.78
N MET A 18 -11.33 7.25 -11.64
CA MET A 18 -12.06 6.05 -11.29
C MET A 18 -11.52 5.52 -9.95
N PRO A 19 -12.36 5.12 -8.99
CA PRO A 19 -11.85 4.51 -7.76
C PRO A 19 -10.93 3.37 -8.18
N ALA A 20 -9.69 3.35 -7.68
CA ALA A 20 -8.75 2.33 -8.09
C ALA A 20 -9.38 0.96 -7.80
N GLN A 21 -9.62 0.17 -8.84
CA GLN A 21 -10.19 -1.15 -8.66
C GLN A 21 -9.21 -1.97 -7.83
N PRO A 22 -9.69 -2.85 -6.92
CA PRO A 22 -8.83 -3.74 -6.17
C PRO A 22 -7.92 -4.54 -7.11
N GLN A 23 -6.63 -4.27 -7.09
CA GLN A 23 -5.64 -4.98 -7.91
C GLN A 23 -5.08 -6.14 -7.07
N PRO A 24 -5.12 -7.40 -7.53
CA PRO A 24 -4.45 -8.50 -6.85
C PRO A 24 -2.93 -8.30 -6.95
N LEU A 25 -2.23 -8.33 -5.82
CA LEU A 25 -0.76 -8.16 -5.79
C LEU A 25 -0.02 -9.43 -5.35
N ASP A 26 -0.67 -10.32 -4.62
CA ASP A 26 -0.14 -11.60 -4.10
C ASP A 26 1.37 -11.55 -3.79
N HIS A 27 1.74 -10.72 -2.82
CA HIS A 27 3.13 -10.49 -2.48
C HIS A 27 3.38 -10.66 -1.00
N THR A 28 4.40 -11.44 -0.66
CA THR A 28 4.74 -11.77 0.72
C THR A 28 6.15 -11.36 1.03
N PHE A 29 6.32 -10.68 2.16
CA PHE A 29 7.63 -10.31 2.68
C PHE A 29 7.65 -10.48 4.20
N THR A 30 8.84 -10.65 4.76
CA THR A 30 9.07 -10.73 6.20
C THR A 30 9.87 -9.52 6.63
N ALA A 31 9.45 -8.88 7.72
CA ALA A 31 10.13 -7.72 8.27
C ALA A 31 9.95 -7.66 9.80
N PRO A 32 10.95 -7.15 10.54
CA PRO A 32 10.82 -6.92 11.97
C PRO A 32 9.86 -5.76 12.23
N ILE A 33 9.04 -5.90 13.28
CA ILE A 33 8.22 -4.81 13.80
C ILE A 33 9.17 -3.84 14.52
N GLY A 34 9.29 -2.61 14.05
CA GLY A 34 10.23 -1.66 14.64
C GLY A 34 10.98 -0.92 13.55
N VAL A 35 10.40 0.16 13.04
CA VAL A 35 11.08 1.05 12.11
C VAL A 35 11.61 2.24 12.88
N ASP A 36 12.92 2.46 12.83
CA ASP A 36 13.51 3.69 13.36
C ASP A 36 13.24 4.84 12.38
N VAL A 37 12.55 5.87 12.87
CA VAL A 37 12.31 7.10 12.12
C VAL A 37 12.74 8.27 12.99
N LYS A 38 13.85 8.92 12.62
CA LYS A 38 14.42 10.07 13.33
C LYS A 38 14.72 9.78 14.82
N GLY A 39 15.17 8.56 15.14
CA GLY A 39 15.52 8.15 16.50
C GLY A 39 14.32 7.73 17.37
N GLU A 40 13.13 7.59 16.79
CA GLU A 40 11.96 7.03 17.46
C GLU A 40 11.60 5.69 16.81
N THR A 41 11.41 4.64 17.61
CA THR A 41 11.05 3.31 17.12
C THR A 41 9.54 3.18 16.97
N TRP A 42 9.08 3.14 15.73
CA TRP A 42 7.67 3.00 15.40
C TRP A 42 7.30 1.52 15.36
N SER A 43 6.10 1.20 15.87
CA SER A 43 5.50 -0.15 15.76
C SER A 43 5.00 -0.41 14.34
N CYS A 44 5.91 -0.33 13.39
CA CYS A 44 5.64 -0.43 11.96
C CYS A 44 6.60 -1.45 11.36
N VAL A 45 6.27 -1.94 10.18
CA VAL A 45 7.17 -2.77 9.38
C VAL A 45 7.49 -2.02 8.10
N ALA A 46 8.77 -1.98 7.74
CA ALA A 46 9.19 -1.42 6.46
C ALA A 46 9.13 -2.53 5.40
N MET A 47 8.57 -2.20 4.24
CA MET A 47 8.57 -3.12 3.10
C MET A 47 9.76 -2.79 2.18
N PRO A 48 10.67 -3.76 1.91
CA PRO A 48 11.76 -3.58 0.96
C PRO A 48 11.19 -3.35 -0.46
N ASP A 49 11.84 -2.48 -1.22
CA ASP A 49 11.51 -2.18 -2.63
C ASP A 49 10.05 -1.74 -2.88
N SER A 50 9.37 -1.27 -1.82
CA SER A 50 7.95 -0.94 -1.87
C SER A 50 7.60 0.16 -2.88
N VAL A 51 8.49 1.12 -3.13
CA VAL A 51 8.26 2.17 -4.13
C VAL A 51 8.23 1.60 -5.55
N GLU A 52 9.17 0.71 -5.88
CA GLU A 52 9.22 0.02 -7.17
C GLU A 52 8.04 -0.96 -7.29
N PHE A 53 7.74 -1.70 -6.22
CA PHE A 53 6.65 -2.66 -6.17
C PHE A 53 5.27 -2.00 -6.37
N PHE A 54 4.99 -0.89 -5.68
CA PHE A 54 3.72 -0.17 -5.85
C PHE A 54 3.71 0.78 -7.06
N GLY A 55 4.87 1.07 -7.65
CA GLY A 55 5.05 2.06 -8.71
C GLY A 55 4.75 3.50 -8.26
N THR A 56 4.75 3.76 -6.95
CA THR A 56 4.41 5.07 -6.36
C THR A 56 5.11 5.25 -5.03
N GLY A 57 5.47 6.49 -4.68
CA GLY A 57 5.96 6.89 -3.35
C GLY A 57 4.88 7.53 -2.48
N ARG A 58 3.60 7.22 -2.75
CA ARG A 58 2.44 7.77 -2.02
C ARG A 58 1.81 6.68 -1.16
N SER A 59 0.90 7.06 -0.28
CA SER A 59 0.19 6.08 0.54
C SER A 59 -0.62 5.10 -0.32
N VAL A 60 -0.45 3.81 -0.08
CA VAL A 60 -1.13 2.72 -0.79
C VAL A 60 -1.97 1.93 0.19
N LYS A 61 -3.28 1.87 -0.05
CA LYS A 61 -4.19 1.08 0.79
C LYS A 61 -4.21 -0.36 0.29
N VAL A 62 -4.13 -1.32 1.19
CA VAL A 62 -4.10 -2.74 0.88
C VAL A 62 -5.02 -3.55 1.78
N ALA A 63 -5.49 -4.69 1.27
CA ALA A 63 -5.92 -5.82 2.05
C ALA A 63 -4.73 -6.80 2.14
N ALA A 64 -4.36 -7.19 3.35
CA ALA A 64 -3.20 -8.02 3.62
C ALA A 64 -3.47 -8.94 4.82
N THR A 65 -2.63 -9.95 4.99
CA THR A 65 -2.54 -10.73 6.22
C THR A 65 -1.19 -10.51 6.89
N ILE A 66 -1.16 -10.53 8.21
CA ILE A 66 0.07 -10.46 9.00
C ILE A 66 0.10 -11.71 9.87
N ASP A 67 1.06 -12.60 9.63
CA ASP A 67 1.15 -13.90 10.29
C ASP A 67 -0.18 -14.69 10.18
N GLY A 68 -0.86 -14.57 9.03
CA GLY A 68 -2.17 -15.17 8.78
C GLY A 68 -3.37 -14.42 9.39
N GLN A 69 -3.17 -13.29 10.07
CA GLN A 69 -4.27 -12.46 10.56
C GLN A 69 -4.69 -11.41 9.50
N PRO A 70 -5.93 -11.43 9.00
CA PRO A 70 -6.38 -10.47 7.99
C PRO A 70 -6.48 -9.05 8.55
N ILE A 71 -6.02 -8.10 7.74
CA ILE A 71 -6.01 -6.67 8.05
C ILE A 71 -6.20 -5.84 6.79
N THR A 72 -6.93 -4.73 6.94
CA THR A 72 -6.94 -3.65 5.95
C THR A 72 -6.09 -2.51 6.47
N ALA A 73 -4.99 -2.22 5.80
CA ALA A 73 -4.03 -1.22 6.25
C ALA A 73 -3.51 -0.40 5.07
N ALA A 74 -2.74 0.65 5.36
CA ALA A 74 -2.14 1.50 4.33
C ALA A 74 -0.63 1.57 4.55
N PHE A 75 0.11 1.31 3.48
CA PHE A 75 1.52 1.59 3.37
C PHE A 75 1.71 3.09 3.27
N MET A 76 2.35 3.69 4.26
CA MET A 76 2.63 5.13 4.29
C MET A 76 4.07 5.38 3.88
N PRO A 77 4.38 6.41 3.09
CA PRO A 77 5.75 6.73 2.74
C PRO A 77 6.52 7.19 3.99
N THR A 78 7.70 6.62 4.22
CA THR A 78 8.57 6.95 5.36
C THR A 78 9.31 8.28 5.16
N GLY A 79 9.32 8.81 3.94
CA GLY A 79 10.15 9.94 3.52
C GLY A 79 11.62 9.58 3.26
N ALA A 80 12.05 8.36 3.62
CA ALA A 80 13.39 7.83 3.36
C ALA A 80 13.45 6.99 2.06
N GLY A 81 12.44 7.08 1.20
CA GLY A 81 12.37 6.32 -0.05
C GLY A 81 11.74 4.93 0.07
N GLY A 82 11.03 4.65 1.16
CA GLY A 82 10.29 3.41 1.34
C GLY A 82 8.89 3.63 1.91
N HIS A 83 8.16 2.54 2.09
CA HIS A 83 6.88 2.52 2.78
C HIS A 83 6.95 1.75 4.08
N MET A 84 6.12 2.17 5.03
CA MET A 84 5.92 1.51 6.30
C MET A 84 4.45 1.17 6.50
N LEU A 85 4.20 0.01 7.09
CA LEU A 85 2.86 -0.44 7.48
C LEU A 85 2.75 -0.39 9.01
N SER A 86 1.76 0.34 9.51
CA SER A 86 1.54 0.43 10.96
C SER A 86 0.96 -0.86 11.53
N ILE A 87 1.65 -1.44 12.52
CA ILE A 87 1.19 -2.60 13.27
C ILE A 87 0.57 -2.11 14.58
N ASN A 88 -0.76 -2.04 14.60
CA ASN A 88 -1.48 -1.56 15.77
C ASN A 88 -1.27 -2.48 17.00
N ALA A 89 -1.49 -1.94 18.20
CA ALA A 89 -1.28 -2.68 19.44
C ALA A 89 -2.19 -3.91 19.58
N ALA A 90 -3.41 -3.87 19.04
CA ALA A 90 -4.35 -4.98 19.09
C ALA A 90 -3.85 -6.19 18.28
N LEU A 91 -3.29 -5.95 17.09
CA LEU A 91 -2.70 -6.98 16.25
C LEU A 91 -1.46 -7.57 16.92
N ARG A 92 -0.55 -6.73 17.44
CA ARG A 92 0.62 -7.19 18.21
C ARG A 92 0.24 -8.10 19.37
N LYS A 93 -0.78 -7.69 20.14
CA LYS A 93 -1.30 -8.49 21.27
C LYS A 93 -1.91 -9.82 20.80
N ARG A 94 -2.62 -9.83 19.67
CA ARG A 94 -3.18 -11.06 19.07
C ARG A 94 -2.10 -12.01 18.57
N LEU A 95 -1.03 -11.47 18.00
CA LEU A 95 0.11 -12.23 17.50
C LEU A 95 1.07 -12.67 18.61
N GLY A 96 1.01 -12.03 19.78
CA GLY A 96 2.02 -12.22 20.83
C GLY A 96 3.40 -11.69 20.45
N LYS A 97 3.48 -10.76 19.49
CA LYS A 97 4.72 -10.21 18.92
C LYS A 97 4.90 -8.74 19.28
N GLY A 98 6.12 -8.35 19.61
CA GLY A 98 6.51 -7.01 20.06
C GLY A 98 7.36 -6.25 19.05
N ILE A 99 8.03 -5.19 19.51
CA ILE A 99 9.09 -4.52 18.74
C ILE A 99 10.31 -5.44 18.70
N GLY A 100 10.91 -5.62 17.54
CA GLY A 100 12.03 -6.52 17.27
C GLY A 100 11.60 -7.89 16.71
N ASP A 101 10.35 -8.28 16.91
CA ASP A 101 9.82 -9.55 16.39
C ASP A 101 9.57 -9.49 14.88
N GLU A 102 9.88 -10.56 14.18
CA GLU A 102 9.59 -10.71 12.75
C GLU A 102 8.12 -11.07 12.52
N VAL A 103 7.51 -10.40 11.54
CA VAL A 103 6.19 -10.74 11.03
C VAL A 103 6.24 -10.95 9.54
N THR A 104 5.46 -11.92 9.08
CA THR A 104 5.23 -12.16 7.65
C THR A 104 4.00 -11.39 7.21
N VAL A 105 4.17 -10.47 6.29
CA VAL A 105 3.08 -9.69 5.68
C VAL A 105 2.82 -10.25 4.29
N HIS A 106 1.59 -10.67 4.03
CA HIS A 106 1.13 -11.09 2.70
C HIS A 106 0.08 -10.11 2.20
N ILE A 107 0.43 -9.36 1.17
CA ILE A 107 -0.45 -8.41 0.49
C ILE A 107 -1.30 -9.19 -0.50
N GLU A 108 -2.60 -9.26 -0.23
CA GLU A 108 -3.55 -9.94 -1.11
C GLU A 108 -3.92 -9.01 -2.28
N GLN A 109 -4.27 -7.76 -1.96
CA GLN A 109 -4.80 -6.82 -2.94
C GLN A 109 -4.50 -5.37 -2.57
N ARG A 110 -4.24 -4.53 -3.57
CA ARG A 110 -4.20 -3.07 -3.47
C ARG A 110 -5.59 -2.50 -3.70
N LEU A 111 -6.04 -1.68 -2.77
CA LEU A 111 -7.37 -1.05 -2.78
C LEU A 111 -7.36 0.39 -3.32
N SER A 112 -6.21 1.06 -3.37
CA SER A 112 -6.04 2.42 -3.93
C SER A 112 -4.61 2.70 -4.35
#